data_AF-A0A381Q527-F1
#
_entry.id   AF-A0A381Q527-F1
#
_cell.length_a   1.000
_cell.length_b   1.000
_cell.length_c   1.000
_cell.angle_alpha   90.00
_cell.angle_beta   90.00
_cell.angle_gamma   90.00
#
_symmetry.space_group_name_H-M   'P 1'
#
loop_
_entity.id
_entity.type
_entity.pdbx_description
1 polymer ?
#
loop_
_entity_poly.entity_id
_entity_poly.type
_entity_poly.pdbx_seq_one_letter_code
_entity_poly.pdbx_strand_id
1 'polypeptide(L)'
;MRSDYNLAVVTNDIFTREDMEFLVRSKALTPDRLMAVETGGCPHTAIREDASSNFEAIDKMVARFPDLDLLFLESGGDNLAASFSPELVDAAIYVIDVSGGDKVPRKGGPGVTRSDLLVINKTDL
;
A
#
# COMPACT_ATOMS: atom_id res chain seq x y z
N MET A 1 -4.63 -5.50 -16.49
CA MET A 1 -4.55 -4.30 -15.62
C MET A 1 -3.59 -3.26 -16.16
N ARG A 2 -2.25 -3.42 -16.09
CA ARG A 2 -1.32 -2.37 -16.57
C ARG A 2 -1.37 -2.06 -18.07
N SER A 3 -2.01 -2.93 -18.85
CA SER A 3 -2.26 -2.73 -20.29
C SER A 3 -3.62 -2.06 -20.56
N ASP A 4 -4.48 -1.99 -19.54
CA ASP A 4 -5.87 -1.57 -19.65
C ASP A 4 -6.16 -0.29 -18.84
N TYR A 5 -5.27 0.05 -17.89
CA TYR A 5 -5.37 1.20 -17.00
C TYR A 5 -4.02 1.93 -16.92
N ASN A 6 -4.08 3.24 -16.78
CA ASN A 6 -2.96 4.11 -16.44
C ASN A 6 -2.70 4.04 -14.93
N LEU A 7 -1.60 3.36 -14.57
CA LEU A 7 -1.29 3.04 -13.18
C LEU A 7 -0.08 3.83 -12.65
N ALA A 8 -0.09 4.07 -11.34
CA ALA A 8 1.05 4.51 -10.53
C ALA A 8 1.09 3.74 -9.21
N VAL A 9 2.27 3.66 -8.60
CA VAL A 9 2.45 3.06 -7.27
C VAL A 9 3.30 3.94 -6.39
N VAL A 10 2.83 4.18 -5.16
CA VAL A 10 3.60 4.69 -4.03
C VAL A 10 3.81 3.51 -3.07
N THR A 11 5.06 3.25 -2.69
CA THR A 11 5.41 2.23 -1.70
C THR A 11 5.99 2.90 -0.47
N ASN A 12 5.62 2.41 0.71
CA ASN A 12 6.16 2.87 1.97
C ASN A 12 7.09 1.81 2.54
N ASP A 13 8.20 2.26 3.11
CA ASP A 13 9.07 1.43 3.95
C ASP A 13 9.71 2.35 5.01
N ILE A 14 10.14 1.78 6.12
CA ILE A 14 10.60 2.55 7.28
C ILE A 14 11.96 3.21 6.99
N PHE A 15 12.89 2.43 6.45
CA PHE A 15 14.29 2.84 6.30
C PHE A 15 14.88 2.55 4.93
N THR A 16 14.10 1.99 4.01
CA THR A 16 14.60 1.57 2.71
C THR A 16 13.65 1.97 1.59
N ARG A 17 14.03 1.62 0.36
CA ARG A 17 13.19 1.76 -0.84
C ARG A 17 13.04 0.43 -1.56
N GLU A 18 13.24 -0.67 -0.82
CA GLU A 18 13.41 -2.02 -1.36
C GLU A 18 12.20 -2.47 -2.17
N ASP A 19 10.98 -2.17 -1.73
CA ASP A 19 9.75 -2.54 -2.45
C ASP A 19 9.63 -1.82 -3.79
N MET A 20 9.90 -0.51 -3.84
CA MET A 20 9.95 0.23 -5.11
C MET A 20 11.03 -0.34 -6.04
N GLU A 21 12.22 -0.62 -5.52
CA GLU A 21 13.29 -1.21 -6.32
C GLU A 21 12.93 -2.62 -6.82
N PHE A 22 12.23 -3.42 -6.01
CA PHE A 22 11.71 -4.71 -6.40
C PHE A 22 10.69 -4.59 -7.54
N LEU A 23 9.76 -3.63 -7.47
CA LEU A 23 8.81 -3.32 -8.53
C LEU A 23 9.51 -2.89 -9.83
N VAL A 24 10.59 -2.11 -9.73
CA VAL A 24 11.45 -1.76 -10.88
C VAL A 24 12.10 -3.00 -11.48
N ARG A 25 12.76 -3.84 -10.65
CA ARG A 25 13.46 -5.06 -11.11
C ARG A 25 12.52 -6.07 -11.75
N SER A 26 11.33 -6.24 -11.18
CA SER A 26 10.27 -7.13 -11.71
C SER A 26 9.56 -6.57 -12.94
N LYS A 27 9.88 -5.32 -13.33
CA LYS A 27 9.24 -4.60 -14.44
C LYS A 27 7.73 -4.54 -14.25
N ALA A 28 7.28 -4.26 -13.02
CA ALA A 28 5.86 -4.13 -12.70
C ALA A 28 5.23 -2.97 -13.49
N LEU A 29 5.89 -1.80 -13.44
CA LEU A 29 5.61 -0.59 -14.24
C LEU A 29 6.94 0.06 -14.69
N THR A 30 6.85 1.13 -15.47
CA THR A 30 8.03 1.95 -15.79
C THR A 30 8.51 2.69 -14.54
N PRO A 31 9.84 2.91 -14.36
CA PRO A 31 10.37 3.47 -13.11
C PRO A 31 9.82 4.85 -12.73
N ASP A 32 9.42 5.65 -13.70
CA ASP A 32 8.81 6.97 -13.49
C ASP A 32 7.40 6.89 -12.87
N ARG A 33 6.74 5.73 -12.96
CA ARG A 33 5.42 5.44 -12.38
C ARG A 33 5.49 4.84 -10.97
N LEU A 34 6.69 4.72 -10.40
CA LEU A 34 6.94 4.15 -9.09
C LEU A 34 7.60 5.20 -8.19
N MET A 35 7.06 5.40 -6.99
CA MET A 35 7.61 6.31 -5.98
C MET A 35 7.75 5.59 -4.64
N ALA A 36 8.79 5.92 -3.89
CA ALA A 36 8.98 5.41 -2.55
C ALA A 36 8.85 6.55 -1.54
N VAL A 37 8.24 6.24 -0.39
CA VAL A 37 8.15 7.10 0.78
C VAL A 37 8.83 6.37 1.93
N GLU A 38 9.97 6.92 2.37
CA GLU A 38 10.64 6.48 3.59
C GLU A 38 9.92 7.11 4.79
N THR A 39 9.23 6.31 5.61
CA THR A 39 8.35 6.83 6.67
C THR A 39 9.13 7.33 7.89
N GLY A 40 10.36 6.84 8.10
CA GLY A 40 11.22 7.19 9.24
C GLY A 40 10.71 6.72 10.60
N GLY A 41 9.60 5.97 10.66
CA GLY A 41 8.95 5.55 11.89
C GLY A 41 7.79 4.58 11.67
N CYS A 42 6.89 4.47 12.65
CA CYS A 42 5.79 3.51 12.61
C CYS A 42 4.94 3.63 11.32
N PRO A 43 4.77 2.55 10.54
CA PRO A 43 4.04 2.58 9.28
C PRO A 43 2.60 3.10 9.41
N HIS A 44 1.86 2.71 10.47
CA HIS A 44 0.50 3.23 10.69
C HIS A 44 0.42 4.76 10.77
N THR A 45 1.44 5.43 11.33
CA THR A 45 1.49 6.89 11.39
C THR A 45 1.45 7.47 9.99
N ALA A 46 2.29 6.97 9.09
CA ALA A 46 2.42 7.46 7.72
C ALA A 46 1.16 7.24 6.86
N ILE A 47 0.26 6.34 7.27
CA ILE A 47 -0.98 6.06 6.52
C ILE A 47 -2.25 6.51 7.24
N ARG A 48 -2.15 7.02 8.48
CA ARG A 48 -3.31 7.39 9.30
C ARG A 48 -3.13 8.67 10.10
N GLU A 49 -2.20 8.70 11.04
CA GLU A 49 -2.08 9.84 11.97
C GLU A 49 -1.39 11.06 11.36
N ASP A 50 -0.33 10.85 10.57
CA ASP A 50 0.40 11.88 9.82
C ASP A 50 0.75 11.32 8.44
N ALA A 51 -0.21 11.45 7.53
CA ALA A 51 -0.08 10.99 6.15
C ALA A 51 0.53 12.03 5.20
N SER A 52 1.14 13.10 5.73
CA SER A 52 1.64 14.23 4.94
C SER A 52 2.62 13.81 3.83
N SER A 53 3.56 12.91 4.13
CA SER A 53 4.52 12.42 3.14
C SER A 53 3.85 11.62 2.01
N ASN A 54 2.78 10.89 2.31
CA ASN A 54 2.01 10.15 1.31
C ASN A 54 1.16 11.09 0.45
N PHE A 55 0.51 12.10 1.04
CA PHE A 55 -0.19 13.12 0.26
C PHE A 55 0.76 13.83 -0.70
N GLU A 56 1.94 14.24 -0.24
CA GLU A 56 2.94 14.88 -1.11
C GLU A 56 3.39 13.96 -2.26
N ALA A 57 3.58 12.67 -1.98
CA ALA A 57 3.95 11.68 -3.00
C ALA A 57 2.82 11.49 -4.03
N ILE A 58 1.57 11.35 -3.56
CA ILE A 58 0.38 11.20 -4.41
C ILE A 58 0.20 12.44 -5.29
N ASP A 59 0.26 13.65 -4.72
CA ASP A 59 0.12 14.91 -5.47
C ASP A 59 1.17 15.03 -6.57
N LYS A 60 2.42 14.66 -6.29
CA LYS A 60 3.48 14.62 -7.32
C LYS A 60 3.16 13.64 -8.44
N MET A 61 2.63 12.46 -8.11
CA MET A 61 2.29 11.44 -9.11
C MET A 61 1.10 11.85 -9.97
N VAL A 62 0.05 12.40 -9.36
CA VAL A 62 -1.14 12.91 -10.06
C VAL A 62 -0.79 14.10 -10.95
N ALA A 63 0.05 15.03 -10.47
CA ALA A 63 0.52 16.16 -11.28
C ALA A 63 1.40 15.70 -12.46
N ARG A 64 2.22 14.66 -12.27
CA ARG A 64 3.10 14.11 -13.30
C ARG A 64 2.35 13.32 -14.36
N PHE A 65 1.28 12.63 -13.98
CA PHE A 65 0.47 11.78 -14.85
C PHE A 65 -1.01 12.14 -14.72
N PRO A 66 -1.47 13.20 -15.40
CA PRO A 66 -2.85 13.71 -15.28
C PRO A 66 -3.94 12.74 -15.77
N ASP A 67 -3.54 11.68 -16.48
CA ASP A 67 -4.40 10.64 -17.05
C ASP A 67 -4.41 9.34 -16.23
N LEU A 68 -3.94 9.36 -14.97
CA LEU A 68 -3.98 8.20 -14.07
C LEU A 68 -5.42 7.76 -13.80
N ASP A 69 -5.68 6.47 -14.04
CA ASP A 69 -6.94 5.82 -13.67
C ASP A 69 -6.89 5.33 -12.22
N LEU A 70 -5.72 4.89 -11.75
CA LEU A 70 -5.55 4.29 -10.44
C LEU A 70 -4.12 4.50 -9.91
N LEU A 71 -4.01 4.83 -8.63
CA LEU A 71 -2.76 4.87 -7.88
C LEU A 71 -2.85 3.89 -6.72
N PHE A 72 -1.89 2.97 -6.62
CA PHE A 72 -1.77 2.09 -5.46
C PHE A 72 -0.85 2.73 -4.42
N LEU A 73 -1.26 2.65 -3.15
CA LEU A 73 -0.43 2.98 -2.01
C LEU A 73 -0.20 1.71 -1.18
N GLU A 74 1.03 1.23 -1.13
CA GLU A 74 1.46 0.12 -0.28
C GLU A 74 1.96 0.67 1.06
N SER A 75 1.44 0.16 2.18
CA SER A 75 1.97 0.49 3.51
C SER A 75 3.22 -0.34 3.83
N GLY A 76 4.09 0.16 4.71
CA GLY A 76 5.37 -0.51 5.06
C GLY A 76 5.27 -1.74 5.96
N GLY A 77 4.14 -2.46 5.92
CA GLY A 77 3.86 -3.61 6.78
C GLY A 77 3.58 -3.23 8.23
N ASP A 78 2.49 -3.75 8.81
CA ASP A 78 2.14 -3.44 10.19
C ASP A 78 1.28 -4.56 10.82
N ASN A 79 0.88 -4.37 12.06
CA ASN A 79 0.04 -5.27 12.82
C ASN A 79 -1.46 -5.12 12.46
N LEU A 80 -2.29 -5.97 13.07
CA LEU A 80 -3.73 -6.04 12.81
C LEU A 80 -4.52 -4.74 13.11
N ALA A 81 -3.94 -3.81 13.87
CA ALA A 81 -4.54 -2.51 14.19
C ALA A 81 -4.37 -1.46 13.10
N ALA A 82 -3.59 -1.75 12.05
CA ALA A 82 -3.34 -0.82 10.96
C ALA A 82 -4.56 -0.69 10.03
N SER A 83 -4.80 0.54 9.60
CA SER A 83 -5.84 0.93 8.65
C SER A 83 -5.46 2.26 8.03
N PHE A 84 -5.78 2.45 6.76
CA PHE A 84 -5.60 3.75 6.11
C PHE A 84 -6.57 4.79 6.67
N SER A 85 -6.17 6.06 6.67
CA SER A 85 -7.09 7.20 6.81
C SER A 85 -8.05 7.23 5.62
N PRO A 86 -9.37 7.42 5.83
CA PRO A 86 -10.31 7.65 4.73
C PRO A 86 -10.02 8.91 3.90
N GLU A 87 -9.22 9.84 4.43
CA GLU A 87 -8.78 11.01 3.66
C GLU A 87 -7.65 10.68 2.69
N LEU A 88 -6.92 9.58 2.92
CA LEU A 88 -5.74 9.21 2.14
C LEU A 88 -6.07 8.26 0.98
N VAL A 89 -7.07 7.38 1.15
CA VAL A 89 -7.43 6.36 0.16
C VAL A 89 -8.93 6.29 -0.04
N ASP A 90 -9.34 6.06 -1.28
CA ASP A 90 -10.76 5.84 -1.64
C ASP A 90 -11.25 4.44 -1.26
N ALA A 91 -10.36 3.45 -1.27
CA ALA A 91 -10.63 2.07 -0.91
C ALA A 91 -9.38 1.38 -0.35
N ALA A 92 -9.56 0.44 0.57
CA ALA A 92 -8.49 -0.30 1.22
C ALA A 92 -8.58 -1.80 0.97
N ILE A 93 -7.47 -2.38 0.49
CA ILE A 93 -7.26 -3.83 0.42
C ILE A 93 -6.37 -4.22 1.59
N TYR A 94 -6.84 -5.15 2.42
CA TYR A 94 -6.06 -5.69 3.53
C TYR A 94 -5.61 -7.10 3.22
N VAL A 95 -4.31 -7.36 3.32
CA VAL A 95 -3.71 -8.64 2.92
C VAL A 95 -3.15 -9.34 4.16
N ILE A 96 -3.65 -10.55 4.40
CA ILE A 96 -3.09 -11.51 5.37
C ILE A 96 -2.66 -12.77 4.64
N ASP A 97 -1.93 -13.67 5.29
CA ASP A 97 -1.57 -14.96 4.69
C ASP A 97 -1.80 -16.16 5.61
N VAL A 98 -1.92 -17.35 5.01
CA VAL A 98 -2.18 -18.62 5.72
C VAL A 98 -1.10 -18.95 6.75
N SER A 99 0.17 -18.59 6.48
CA SER A 99 1.28 -18.83 7.41
C SER A 99 1.21 -17.97 8.68
N GLY A 100 0.44 -16.88 8.67
CA GLY A 100 0.10 -16.10 9.86
C GLY A 100 -0.76 -16.87 10.88
N GLY A 101 -1.40 -17.97 10.44
CA GLY A 101 -2.16 -18.90 11.27
C GLY A 101 -3.68 -18.67 11.22
N ASP A 102 -4.42 -19.77 11.39
CA ASP A 102 -5.89 -19.83 11.30
C ASP A 102 -6.64 -18.88 12.25
N LYS A 103 -5.97 -18.45 13.34
CA LYS A 103 -6.52 -17.52 14.34
C LYS A 103 -6.49 -16.06 13.88
N VAL A 104 -5.71 -15.70 12.85
CA VAL A 104 -5.53 -14.31 12.42
C VAL A 104 -6.87 -13.63 12.11
N PRO A 105 -7.78 -14.20 11.29
CA PRO A 105 -9.10 -13.60 11.08
C PRO A 105 -9.90 -13.42 12.37
N ARG A 106 -9.77 -14.36 13.32
CA ARG A 106 -10.50 -14.33 14.61
C ARG A 106 -9.93 -13.32 15.60
N LYS A 107 -8.69 -12.85 15.41
CA LYS A 107 -8.11 -11.76 16.20
C LYS A 107 -8.74 -10.40 15.85
N GLY A 108 -9.42 -10.30 14.72
CA GLY A 108 -10.09 -9.08 14.27
C GLY A 108 -9.09 -7.99 13.88
N GLY A 109 -9.41 -6.74 14.26
CA GLY A 109 -8.67 -5.55 13.84
C GLY A 109 -9.37 -4.81 12.71
N PRO A 110 -9.14 -3.49 12.56
CA PRO A 110 -9.78 -2.68 11.54
C PRO A 110 -9.48 -3.17 10.12
N GLY A 111 -8.27 -3.67 9.85
CA GLY A 111 -7.96 -4.27 8.55
C GLY A 111 -8.86 -5.45 8.20
N VAL A 112 -9.02 -6.42 9.11
CA VAL A 112 -9.87 -7.61 8.89
C VAL A 112 -11.36 -7.27 8.85
N THR A 113 -11.81 -6.28 9.64
CA THR A 113 -13.24 -6.03 9.86
C THR A 113 -13.81 -4.87 9.06
N ARG A 114 -12.97 -4.00 8.49
CA ARG A 114 -13.41 -2.74 7.86
C ARG A 114 -12.75 -2.45 6.52
N SER A 115 -11.80 -3.26 6.03
CA SER A 115 -11.30 -3.12 4.67
C SER A 115 -12.41 -3.37 3.65
N ASP A 116 -12.36 -2.67 2.51
CA ASP A 116 -13.28 -2.93 1.39
C ASP A 116 -13.06 -4.31 0.77
N LEU A 117 -11.82 -4.81 0.82
CA LEU A 117 -11.46 -6.16 0.39
C LEU A 117 -10.42 -6.78 1.33
N LEU A 118 -10.75 -7.92 1.91
CA LEU A 118 -9.80 -8.77 2.63
C LEU A 118 -9.25 -9.87 1.70
N VAL A 119 -7.93 -9.95 1.57
CA VAL A 119 -7.23 -10.98 0.81
C VAL A 119 -6.54 -11.93 1.79
N ILE A 120 -6.83 -13.23 1.68
CA ILE A 120 -6.09 -14.30 2.37
C ILE A 120 -5.16 -14.95 1.34
N ASN A 121 -3.89 -14.57 1.38
CA ASN A 121 -2.87 -14.98 0.43
C ASN A 121 -2.17 -16.29 0.86
N LYS A 122 -1.39 -16.87 -0.06
CA LYS A 122 -0.55 -18.07 0.15
C LYS A 122 -1.35 -19.30 0.60
N THR A 123 -2.48 -19.57 -0.04
CA THR A 123 -3.38 -20.69 0.27
C THR A 123 -2.81 -22.07 -0.09
N ASP A 124 -1.69 -22.09 -0.80
CA ASP A 124 -0.93 -23.27 -1.19
C ASP A 124 0.01 -23.79 -0.09
N LEU A 125 0.24 -23.02 0.97
CA LEU A 125 0.96 -23.41 2.18
C LEU A 125 0.10 -24.30 3.09
#